data_AF-A0A0R1QMJ1-F1
#
_entry.id   AF-A0A0R1QMJ1-F1
#
_cell.length_a   1.000
_cell.length_b   1.000
_cell.length_c   1.000
_cell.angle_alpha   90.00
_cell.angle_beta   90.00
_cell.angle_gamma   90.00
#
_symmetry.space_group_name_H-M   'P 1'
#
loop_
_entity.id
_entity.type
_entity.pdbx_description
1 polymer ?
#
loop_
_entity_poly.entity_id
_entity_poly.type
_entity_poly.pdbx_seq_one_letter_code
_entity_poly.pdbx_strand_id
1 'polypeptide(L)'
;MIGKAQNSKPYSALMKKEAKATKTWEESMTAIQNYVKGKKVSDLKQTVTDLKATKKASDVVSGATFADTAGYVQAIYDVASNGMVSKGVATTDNNVTEGQILAAPHGKQSFGIITVAMQNNKIANVFVDEFQYTPSATFGALPNSDKDFGKGIKSGTVLASKRANSKAYSALMTKEAKATHTWIENSDAIAAFANGKTIAELETAVGNVKKTKKVADVVSGATFVDTAGYLQAIIDAAKAAK
;
A
#
# COMPACT_ATOMS: atom_id res chain seq x y z
N MET A 1 1.97 -9.22 -12.76
CA MET A 1 2.69 -8.26 -11.89
C MET A 1 3.32 -9.03 -10.73
N ILE A 2 4.51 -8.64 -10.26
CA ILE A 2 5.15 -9.27 -9.09
C ILE A 2 5.41 -8.22 -8.01
N GLY A 3 5.06 -8.53 -6.77
CA GLY A 3 5.50 -7.76 -5.60
C GLY A 3 6.89 -8.21 -5.19
N LYS A 4 7.90 -7.33 -5.29
CA LYS A 4 9.30 -7.70 -5.00
C LYS A 4 9.52 -8.08 -3.54
N ALA A 5 8.79 -7.47 -2.60
CA ALA A 5 8.87 -7.83 -1.19
C ALA A 5 8.39 -9.27 -0.94
N GLN A 6 7.22 -9.65 -1.48
CA GLN A 6 6.68 -11.01 -1.36
C GLN A 6 7.51 -12.04 -2.15
N ASN A 7 8.27 -11.59 -3.14
CA ASN A 7 9.10 -12.42 -4.02
C ASN A 7 10.60 -12.10 -3.86
N SER A 8 11.03 -11.66 -2.66
CA SER A 8 12.39 -11.17 -2.43
C SER A 8 13.44 -12.22 -2.78
N LYS A 9 13.22 -13.48 -2.39
CA LYS A 9 14.15 -14.59 -2.67
C LYS A 9 14.35 -14.85 -4.17
N PRO A 10 13.31 -15.15 -4.98
CA PRO A 10 13.50 -15.38 -6.41
C PRO A 10 13.98 -14.10 -7.15
N TYR A 11 13.52 -12.91 -6.73
CA TYR A 11 13.97 -11.66 -7.35
C TYR A 11 15.44 -11.36 -7.06
N SER A 12 15.90 -11.63 -5.84
CA SER A 12 17.31 -11.49 -5.46
C SER A 12 18.21 -12.48 -6.22
N ALA A 13 17.73 -13.70 -6.46
CA ALA A 13 18.45 -14.65 -7.30
C ALA A 13 18.60 -14.14 -8.75
N LEU A 14 17.54 -13.55 -9.31
CA LEU A 14 17.58 -12.91 -10.62
C LEU A 14 18.58 -11.74 -10.64
N MET A 15 18.53 -10.84 -9.65
CA MET A 15 19.47 -9.72 -9.55
C MET A 15 20.93 -10.18 -9.43
N LYS A 16 21.20 -11.24 -8.65
CA LYS A 16 22.55 -11.81 -8.53
C LYS A 16 23.04 -12.34 -9.89
N LYS A 17 22.18 -13.02 -10.64
CA LYS A 17 22.51 -13.60 -11.95
C LYS A 17 22.68 -12.53 -13.03
N GLU A 18 21.70 -11.65 -13.19
CA GLU A 18 21.60 -10.72 -14.32
C GLU A 18 22.34 -9.40 -14.07
N ALA A 19 22.42 -8.96 -12.82
CA ALA A 19 23.01 -7.67 -12.44
C ALA A 19 24.23 -7.79 -11.51
N LYS A 20 24.71 -9.01 -11.24
CA LYS A 20 25.84 -9.30 -10.34
C LYS A 20 25.70 -8.67 -8.95
N ALA A 21 24.45 -8.55 -8.47
CA ALA A 21 24.16 -7.97 -7.16
C ALA A 21 24.83 -8.79 -6.04
N THR A 22 25.51 -8.09 -5.13
CA THR A 22 26.17 -8.68 -3.95
C THR A 22 25.29 -8.70 -2.71
N LYS A 23 24.16 -7.99 -2.77
CA LYS A 23 23.12 -7.94 -1.74
C LYS A 23 21.77 -8.38 -2.31
N THR A 24 20.95 -8.95 -1.46
CA THR A 24 19.55 -9.24 -1.77
C THR A 24 18.75 -7.96 -1.94
N TRP A 25 17.59 -8.07 -2.58
CA TRP A 25 16.67 -6.96 -2.71
C TRP A 25 16.21 -6.45 -1.34
N GLU A 26 15.89 -7.36 -0.43
CA GLU A 26 15.46 -7.03 0.93
C GLU A 26 16.55 -6.33 1.73
N GLU A 27 17.79 -6.80 1.72
CA GLU A 27 18.90 -6.11 2.42
C GLU A 27 19.06 -4.66 1.96
N SER A 28 19.00 -4.42 0.64
CA SER A 28 19.13 -3.07 0.09
C SER A 28 17.92 -2.19 0.43
N MET A 29 16.70 -2.73 0.36
CA MET A 29 15.50 -1.97 0.77
C MET A 29 15.47 -1.67 2.27
N THR A 30 15.87 -2.61 3.12
CA THR A 30 15.99 -2.40 4.57
C THR A 30 17.02 -1.33 4.88
N ALA A 31 18.15 -1.30 4.17
CA ALA A 31 19.15 -0.23 4.32
C ALA A 31 18.57 1.14 3.99
N ILE A 32 17.83 1.26 2.88
CA ILE A 32 17.15 2.52 2.48
C ILE A 32 16.12 2.92 3.53
N GLN A 33 15.24 2.00 3.94
CA GLN A 33 14.21 2.26 4.95
C GLN A 33 14.81 2.71 6.27
N ASN A 34 15.86 2.03 6.76
CA ASN A 34 16.53 2.40 8.00
C ASN A 34 17.25 3.74 7.90
N TYR A 35 17.83 4.06 6.74
CA TYR A 35 18.46 5.35 6.52
C TYR A 35 17.45 6.51 6.59
N VAL A 36 16.26 6.36 6.01
CA VAL A 36 15.26 7.45 5.99
C VAL A 36 14.51 7.63 7.31
N LYS A 37 14.43 6.59 8.16
CA LYS A 37 13.71 6.64 9.44
C LYS A 37 14.20 7.81 10.30
N GLY A 38 13.25 8.61 10.79
CA GLY A 38 13.52 9.74 11.68
C GLY A 38 14.14 10.99 11.02
N LYS A 39 14.43 10.97 9.71
CA LYS A 39 14.97 12.15 9.01
C LYS A 39 13.88 13.16 8.70
N LYS A 40 14.25 14.45 8.66
CA LYS A 40 13.35 15.51 8.18
C LYS A 40 13.18 15.40 6.67
N VAL A 41 12.02 15.84 6.18
CA VAL A 41 11.73 15.90 4.74
C VAL A 41 12.76 16.74 3.99
N SER A 42 13.26 17.83 4.59
CA SER A 42 14.36 18.64 4.03
C SER A 42 15.65 17.85 3.82
N ASP A 43 15.97 16.95 4.74
CA ASP A 43 17.21 16.16 4.71
C ASP A 43 17.11 15.06 3.64
N LEU A 44 15.90 14.53 3.42
CA LEU A 44 15.63 13.60 2.33
C LEU A 44 15.80 14.27 0.97
N LYS A 45 15.34 15.52 0.81
CA LYS A 45 15.56 16.31 -0.40
C LYS A 45 17.05 16.46 -0.72
N GLN A 46 17.86 16.75 0.29
CA GLN A 46 19.31 16.84 0.11
C GLN A 46 19.92 15.48 -0.24
N THR A 47 19.53 14.42 0.46
CA THR A 47 19.99 13.04 0.19
C THR A 47 19.75 12.65 -1.28
N VAL A 48 18.60 13.02 -1.86
CA VAL A 48 18.31 12.76 -3.27
C VAL A 48 19.30 13.46 -4.19
N THR A 49 19.66 14.71 -3.91
CA THR A 49 20.67 15.45 -4.68
C THR A 49 22.02 14.75 -4.61
N ASP A 50 22.45 14.35 -3.41
CA ASP A 50 23.73 13.68 -3.20
C ASP A 50 23.79 12.32 -3.90
N LEU A 51 22.70 11.56 -3.84
CA LEU A 51 22.56 10.27 -4.55
C LEU A 51 22.62 10.40 -6.07
N LYS A 52 22.13 11.51 -6.64
CA LYS A 52 22.21 11.79 -8.09
C LYS A 52 23.62 12.23 -8.51
N ALA A 53 24.41 12.77 -7.59
CA ALA A 53 25.78 13.22 -7.84
C ALA A 53 26.83 12.10 -7.71
N THR A 54 26.52 11.02 -6.98
CA THR A 54 27.43 9.88 -6.82
C THR A 54 27.18 8.79 -7.87
N LYS A 55 28.25 8.06 -8.23
CA LYS A 55 28.16 6.81 -9.01
C LYS A 55 27.91 5.58 -8.14
N LYS A 56 28.03 5.72 -6.81
CA LYS A 56 27.98 4.62 -5.85
C LYS A 56 27.07 5.00 -4.68
N ALA A 57 25.81 4.55 -4.77
CA ALA A 57 24.76 4.88 -3.80
C ALA A 57 25.14 4.55 -2.34
N SER A 58 25.95 3.50 -2.12
CA SER A 58 26.40 3.09 -0.78
C SER A 58 27.25 4.13 -0.06
N ASP A 59 27.82 5.09 -0.79
CA ASP A 59 28.61 6.17 -0.20
C ASP A 59 27.71 7.21 0.50
N VAL A 60 26.42 7.26 0.16
CA VAL A 60 25.40 8.13 0.80
C VAL A 60 24.50 7.31 1.71
N VAL A 61 24.00 6.17 1.23
CA VAL A 61 23.12 5.27 1.98
C VAL A 61 23.82 3.94 2.20
N SER A 62 24.53 3.82 3.32
CA SER A 62 25.27 2.61 3.65
C SER A 62 24.39 1.36 3.57
N GLY A 63 24.85 0.36 2.81
CA GLY A 63 24.12 -0.90 2.58
C GLY A 63 23.17 -0.89 1.38
N ALA A 64 22.82 0.27 0.82
CA ALA A 64 22.03 0.35 -0.41
C ALA A 64 22.94 0.14 -1.63
N THR A 65 22.69 -0.95 -2.37
CA THR A 65 23.50 -1.31 -3.55
C THR A 65 22.76 -1.14 -4.88
N PHE A 66 21.51 -0.65 -4.83
CA PHE A 66 20.74 -0.41 -6.05
C PHE A 66 21.27 0.81 -6.80
N ALA A 67 21.39 0.68 -8.13
CA ALA A 67 21.56 1.82 -9.02
C ALA A 67 20.42 2.84 -8.82
N ASP A 68 19.19 2.34 -8.59
CA ASP A 68 17.99 3.16 -8.45
C ASP A 68 17.76 3.70 -7.02
N THR A 69 18.76 3.64 -6.12
CA THR A 69 18.60 4.11 -4.72
C THR A 69 18.08 5.55 -4.66
N ALA A 70 18.56 6.43 -5.56
CA ALA A 70 18.07 7.80 -5.69
C ALA A 70 16.55 7.86 -5.94
N GLY A 71 16.02 6.96 -6.78
CA GLY A 71 14.59 6.88 -7.10
C GLY A 71 13.75 6.42 -5.91
N TYR A 72 14.22 5.45 -5.14
CA TYR A 72 13.52 5.01 -3.93
C TYR A 72 13.47 6.11 -2.86
N VAL A 73 14.58 6.81 -2.62
CA VAL A 73 14.61 7.94 -1.66
C VAL A 73 13.76 9.11 -2.17
N GLN A 74 13.78 9.39 -3.47
CA GLN A 74 12.90 10.40 -4.10
C GLN A 74 11.43 10.05 -3.87
N ALA A 75 11.01 8.81 -4.08
CA ALA A 75 9.63 8.39 -3.84
C ALA A 75 9.20 8.58 -2.38
N ILE A 76 10.09 8.31 -1.42
CA ILE A 76 9.83 8.53 0.01
C ILE A 76 9.69 10.03 0.29
N TYR A 77 10.58 10.87 -0.25
CA TYR A 77 10.49 12.33 -0.14
C TYR A 77 9.19 12.87 -0.75
N ASP A 78 8.81 12.39 -1.94
CA ASP A 78 7.61 12.83 -2.65
C ASP A 78 6.35 12.48 -1.86
N VAL A 79 6.27 11.26 -1.31
CA VAL A 79 5.15 10.84 -0.44
C VAL A 79 5.13 11.65 0.86
N ALA A 80 6.27 11.90 1.49
CA ALA A 80 6.32 12.71 2.70
C ALA A 80 5.94 14.17 2.48
N SER A 81 6.10 14.69 1.26
CA SER A 81 5.80 16.08 0.90
C SER A 81 4.36 16.26 0.40
N ASN A 82 3.90 15.36 -0.49
CA ASN A 82 2.69 15.54 -1.28
C ASN A 82 1.83 14.25 -1.36
N GLY A 83 2.18 13.22 -0.60
CA GLY A 83 1.51 11.93 -0.65
C GLY A 83 0.08 11.98 -0.15
N MET A 84 -0.67 10.92 -0.45
CA MET A 84 -1.98 10.72 0.17
C MET A 84 -1.82 10.53 1.67
N VAL A 85 -2.66 11.20 2.46
CA VAL A 85 -2.62 11.14 3.91
C VAL A 85 -3.75 10.26 4.42
N SER A 86 -3.43 9.24 5.21
CA SER A 86 -4.37 8.56 6.10
C SER A 86 -4.06 8.95 7.54
N LYS A 87 -5.10 9.34 8.28
CA LYS A 87 -4.97 9.77 9.69
C LYS A 87 -5.19 8.59 10.62
N GLY A 88 -4.13 8.20 11.31
CA GLY A 88 -4.19 7.22 12.39
C GLY A 88 -4.63 7.81 13.73
N VAL A 89 -4.51 7.01 14.78
CA VAL A 89 -4.70 7.47 16.16
C VAL A 89 -3.60 8.43 16.57
N ALA A 90 -3.95 9.48 17.31
CA ALA A 90 -2.97 10.40 17.89
C ALA A 90 -2.16 9.67 18.98
N THR A 91 -0.84 9.84 18.96
CA THR A 91 0.07 9.18 19.90
C THR A 91 1.36 9.97 20.08
N THR A 92 1.99 9.80 21.24
CA THR A 92 3.35 10.29 21.54
C THR A 92 4.37 9.16 21.56
N ASP A 93 3.92 7.91 21.41
CA ASP A 93 4.79 6.74 21.33
C ASP A 93 5.38 6.65 19.93
N ASN A 94 6.71 6.59 19.88
CA ASN A 94 7.48 6.55 18.64
C ASN A 94 7.79 5.10 18.20
N ASN A 95 7.35 4.10 18.98
CA ASN A 95 7.48 2.69 18.64
C ASN A 95 6.28 2.27 17.79
N VAL A 96 6.48 2.31 16.48
CA VAL A 96 5.51 1.88 15.49
C VAL A 96 6.14 0.77 14.65
N THR A 97 5.42 -0.33 14.49
CA THR A 97 5.76 -1.40 13.53
C THR A 97 4.83 -1.32 12.33
N GLU A 98 5.26 -1.79 11.18
CA GLU A 98 4.47 -1.74 9.95
C GLU A 98 4.36 -3.13 9.33
N GLY A 99 3.14 -3.51 8.95
CA GLY A 99 2.87 -4.68 8.13
C GLY A 99 2.23 -4.28 6.81
N GLN A 100 2.65 -4.90 5.72
CA GLN A 100 2.04 -4.71 4.41
C GLN A 100 1.85 -6.05 3.70
N ILE A 101 0.65 -6.26 3.15
CA ILE A 101 0.35 -7.47 2.38
C ILE A 101 -0.34 -7.13 1.06
N LEU A 102 -0.28 -8.08 0.13
CA LEU A 102 -1.21 -8.17 -0.99
C LEU A 102 -2.34 -9.10 -0.56
N ALA A 103 -3.59 -8.67 -0.73
CA ALA A 103 -4.76 -9.51 -0.46
C ALA A 103 -5.82 -9.35 -1.56
N ALA A 104 -6.89 -10.13 -1.49
CA ALA A 104 -8.05 -9.99 -2.36
C ALA A 104 -9.30 -9.76 -1.49
N PRO A 105 -9.45 -8.56 -0.89
CA PRO A 105 -10.56 -8.31 0.02
C PRO A 105 -11.91 -8.27 -0.70
N HIS A 106 -11.93 -8.10 -2.03
CA HIS A 106 -13.12 -7.97 -2.86
C HIS A 106 -13.03 -8.83 -4.13
N GLY A 107 -13.86 -9.88 -4.19
CA GLY A 107 -14.05 -10.69 -5.40
C GLY A 107 -12.78 -11.28 -6.02
N LYS A 108 -12.81 -11.51 -7.34
CA LYS A 108 -11.73 -12.13 -8.12
C LYS A 108 -11.12 -11.20 -9.19
N GLN A 109 -11.60 -9.96 -9.28
CA GLN A 109 -11.24 -9.03 -10.35
C GLN A 109 -10.19 -8.00 -9.94
N SER A 110 -9.81 -8.00 -8.67
CA SER A 110 -8.89 -7.02 -8.10
C SER A 110 -7.99 -7.66 -7.05
N PHE A 111 -6.95 -6.93 -6.66
CA PHE A 111 -6.16 -7.20 -5.46
C PHE A 111 -5.94 -5.89 -4.71
N GLY A 112 -5.86 -5.96 -3.39
CA GLY A 112 -5.55 -4.86 -2.50
C GLY A 112 -4.10 -4.85 -2.05
N ILE A 113 -3.57 -3.66 -1.81
CA ILE A 113 -2.39 -3.43 -0.96
C ILE A 113 -2.92 -2.87 0.35
N ILE A 114 -2.61 -3.57 1.45
CA ILE A 114 -3.07 -3.23 2.79
C ILE A 114 -1.85 -2.98 3.64
N THR A 115 -1.69 -1.74 4.09
CA THR A 115 -0.62 -1.33 5.00
C THR A 115 -1.23 -1.00 6.35
N VAL A 116 -0.67 -1.58 7.41
CA VAL A 116 -1.10 -1.38 8.79
C VAL A 116 0.08 -0.95 9.63
N ALA A 117 -0.06 0.19 10.30
CA ALA A 117 0.83 0.58 11.38
C ALA A 117 0.26 0.02 12.69
N MET A 118 1.11 -0.60 13.49
CA MET A 118 0.79 -1.17 14.79
C MET A 118 1.52 -0.41 15.90
N GLN A 119 0.82 -0.20 17.01
CA GLN A 119 1.38 0.40 18.21
C GLN A 119 0.68 -0.17 19.45
N ASN A 120 1.44 -0.58 20.47
CA ASN A 120 0.89 -1.07 21.74
C ASN A 120 -0.20 -2.15 21.57
N ASN A 121 0.05 -3.13 20.69
CA ASN A 121 -0.87 -4.22 20.34
C ASN A 121 -2.20 -3.77 19.69
N LYS A 122 -2.26 -2.53 19.19
CA LYS A 122 -3.43 -1.95 18.52
C LYS A 122 -3.06 -1.46 17.13
N ILE A 123 -4.07 -1.40 16.26
CA ILE A 123 -3.99 -0.75 14.96
C ILE A 123 -3.80 0.76 15.20
N ALA A 124 -2.64 1.28 14.83
CA ALA A 124 -2.36 2.71 14.91
C ALA A 124 -2.89 3.45 13.67
N ASN A 125 -2.73 2.85 12.50
CA ASN A 125 -3.23 3.38 11.24
C ASN A 125 -3.45 2.27 10.22
N VAL A 126 -4.33 2.52 9.26
CA VAL A 126 -4.56 1.65 8.10
C VAL A 126 -4.52 2.50 6.83
N PHE A 127 -3.87 1.98 5.80
CA PHE A 127 -3.95 2.50 4.44
C PHE A 127 -4.30 1.35 3.48
N VAL A 128 -5.36 1.54 2.69
CA VAL A 128 -5.82 0.57 1.70
C VAL A 128 -5.89 1.22 0.33
N ASP A 129 -5.34 0.53 -0.66
CA ASP A 129 -5.65 0.75 -2.07
C ASP A 129 -5.97 -0.59 -2.73
N GLU A 130 -6.80 -0.56 -3.77
CA GLU A 130 -7.19 -1.73 -4.53
C GLU A 130 -6.98 -1.48 -6.01
N PHE A 131 -6.45 -2.48 -6.71
CA PHE A 131 -6.04 -2.38 -8.10
C PHE A 131 -6.86 -3.34 -8.94
N GLN A 132 -7.38 -2.84 -10.06
CA GLN A 132 -8.24 -3.60 -10.96
C GLN A 132 -7.92 -3.23 -12.41
N TYR A 133 -8.06 -4.19 -13.32
CA TYR A 133 -8.05 -3.89 -14.75
C TYR A 133 -9.36 -3.20 -15.14
N THR A 134 -9.25 -2.01 -15.74
CA THR A 134 -10.38 -1.14 -16.10
C THR A 134 -10.22 -0.59 -17.52
N PRO A 135 -11.29 -0.09 -18.16
CA PRO A 135 -11.19 0.54 -19.49
C PRO A 135 -10.22 1.72 -19.49
N SER A 136 -9.28 1.73 -20.43
CA SER A 136 -8.25 2.78 -20.52
C SER A 136 -8.80 4.16 -20.90
N ALA A 137 -9.98 4.21 -21.52
CA ALA A 137 -10.64 5.46 -21.90
C ALA A 137 -11.21 6.25 -20.71
N THR A 138 -11.36 5.62 -19.54
CA THR A 138 -12.02 6.22 -18.37
C THR A 138 -11.13 6.29 -17.14
N PHE A 139 -10.11 5.43 -17.05
CA PHE A 139 -9.28 5.29 -15.86
C PHE A 139 -7.83 5.68 -16.14
N GLY A 140 -7.25 6.41 -15.19
CA GLY A 140 -5.81 6.63 -15.12
C GLY A 140 -5.08 5.34 -14.77
N ALA A 141 -4.05 5.03 -15.55
CA ALA A 141 -3.21 3.86 -15.36
C ALA A 141 -2.16 4.09 -14.25
N LEU A 142 -1.55 3.01 -13.76
CA LEU A 142 -0.37 3.11 -12.91
C LEU A 142 0.83 3.72 -13.67
N PRO A 143 1.81 4.30 -12.96
CA PRO A 143 3.05 4.77 -13.58
C PRO A 143 3.71 3.69 -14.46
N ASN A 144 4.30 4.11 -15.57
CA ASN A 144 4.95 3.27 -16.57
C ASN A 144 4.02 2.30 -17.33
N SER A 145 2.70 2.41 -17.19
CA SER A 145 1.76 1.57 -17.98
C SER A 145 1.78 1.86 -19.48
N ASP A 146 2.33 3.00 -19.89
CA ASP A 146 2.61 3.35 -21.30
C ASP A 146 4.02 2.89 -21.76
N LYS A 147 4.78 2.26 -20.87
CA LYS A 147 6.13 1.72 -21.11
C LYS A 147 6.13 0.19 -21.00
N ASP A 148 7.30 -0.39 -20.73
CA ASP A 148 7.49 -1.84 -20.63
C ASP A 148 6.63 -2.51 -19.56
N PHE A 149 6.28 -1.80 -18.48
CA PHE A 149 5.40 -2.35 -17.45
C PHE A 149 3.99 -2.67 -17.97
N GLY A 150 3.50 -1.90 -18.96
CA GLY A 150 2.20 -2.13 -19.59
C GLY A 150 2.19 -3.22 -20.65
N LYS A 151 3.36 -3.73 -21.08
CA LYS A 151 3.43 -4.78 -22.10
C LYS A 151 2.72 -6.05 -21.61
N GLY A 152 1.83 -6.58 -22.44
CA GLY A 152 1.04 -7.78 -22.13
C GLY A 152 -0.28 -7.51 -21.40
N ILE A 153 -0.59 -6.25 -21.05
CA ILE A 153 -1.95 -5.88 -20.61
C ILE A 153 -2.89 -5.94 -21.83
N LYS A 154 -4.10 -6.46 -21.63
CA LYS A 154 -5.13 -6.56 -22.67
C LYS A 154 -5.39 -5.19 -23.30
N SER A 155 -5.40 -5.13 -24.63
CA SER A 155 -5.71 -3.89 -25.37
C SER A 155 -7.03 -3.28 -24.91
N GLY A 156 -7.06 -1.94 -24.79
CA GLY A 156 -8.20 -1.18 -24.27
C GLY A 156 -8.38 -1.21 -22.74
N THR A 157 -7.46 -1.84 -22.00
CA THR A 157 -7.50 -1.89 -20.54
C THR A 157 -6.21 -1.37 -19.91
N VAL A 158 -6.31 -0.91 -18.67
CA VAL A 158 -5.19 -0.49 -17.82
C VAL A 158 -5.34 -1.10 -16.44
N LEU A 159 -4.23 -1.37 -15.75
CA LEU A 159 -4.28 -1.61 -14.31
C LEU A 159 -4.43 -0.24 -13.62
N ALA A 160 -5.52 -0.06 -12.87
CA ALA A 160 -5.86 1.21 -12.23
C ALA A 160 -5.96 1.04 -10.71
N SER A 161 -5.44 2.02 -9.98
CA SER A 161 -5.70 2.21 -8.54
C SER A 161 -7.12 2.74 -8.35
N LYS A 162 -7.90 2.11 -7.47
CA LYS A 162 -9.25 2.58 -7.10
C LYS A 162 -9.16 3.83 -6.26
N ARG A 163 -8.14 4.00 -5.42
CA ARG A 163 -7.97 5.25 -4.66
C ARG A 163 -7.65 6.43 -5.57
N ALA A 164 -6.67 6.29 -6.47
CA ALA A 164 -6.30 7.33 -7.42
C ALA A 164 -7.42 7.65 -8.42
N ASN A 165 -8.26 6.65 -8.76
CA ASN A 165 -9.40 6.80 -9.65
C ASN A 165 -10.75 6.81 -8.91
N SER A 166 -10.79 7.19 -7.63
CA SER A 166 -11.97 6.99 -6.77
C SER A 166 -13.24 7.60 -7.36
N LYS A 167 -13.14 8.80 -7.96
CA LYS A 167 -14.29 9.43 -8.63
C LYS A 167 -14.83 8.58 -9.79
N ALA A 168 -13.96 8.14 -10.70
CA ALA A 168 -14.35 7.33 -11.86
C ALA A 168 -14.87 5.95 -11.43
N TYR A 169 -14.22 5.32 -10.45
CA TYR A 169 -14.65 4.02 -9.94
C TYR A 169 -16.00 4.12 -9.19
N SER A 170 -16.19 5.17 -8.39
CA SER A 170 -17.46 5.41 -7.68
C SER A 170 -18.61 5.67 -8.64
N ALA A 171 -18.37 6.37 -9.77
CA ALA A 171 -19.37 6.53 -10.81
C ALA A 171 -19.82 5.18 -11.40
N LEU A 172 -18.89 4.23 -11.61
CA LEU A 172 -19.25 2.86 -11.98
C LEU A 172 -20.06 2.17 -10.89
N MET A 173 -19.65 2.27 -9.62
CA MET A 173 -20.39 1.66 -8.52
C MET A 173 -21.83 2.21 -8.40
N THR A 174 -22.03 3.51 -8.56
CA THR A 174 -23.37 4.11 -8.56
C THR A 174 -24.20 3.62 -9.76
N LYS A 175 -23.59 3.53 -10.95
CA LYS A 175 -24.29 3.08 -12.15
C LYS A 175 -24.71 1.62 -12.06
N GLU A 176 -23.74 0.74 -11.76
CA GLU A 176 -23.86 -0.72 -11.87
C GLU A 176 -24.41 -1.36 -10.59
N ALA A 177 -24.10 -0.80 -9.41
CA ALA A 177 -24.48 -1.37 -8.11
C ALA A 177 -25.38 -0.45 -7.27
N LYS A 178 -25.83 0.70 -7.82
CA LYS A 178 -26.65 1.71 -7.11
C LYS A 178 -26.03 2.15 -5.78
N ALA A 179 -24.69 2.14 -5.72
CA ALA A 179 -23.96 2.55 -4.53
C ALA A 179 -24.25 4.01 -4.17
N THR A 180 -24.52 4.25 -2.89
CA THR A 180 -24.78 5.57 -2.30
C THR A 180 -23.54 6.17 -1.64
N HIS A 181 -22.50 5.37 -1.41
CA HIS A 181 -21.21 5.79 -0.90
C HIS A 181 -20.14 5.52 -1.97
N THR A 182 -19.19 6.43 -2.06
CA THR A 182 -18.00 6.29 -2.91
C THR A 182 -17.09 5.18 -2.42
N TRP A 183 -16.18 4.72 -3.28
CA TRP A 183 -15.20 3.72 -2.89
C TRP A 183 -14.32 4.19 -1.74
N ILE A 184 -13.89 5.46 -1.78
CA ILE A 184 -13.02 6.04 -0.74
C ILE A 184 -13.75 6.21 0.59
N GLU A 185 -15.01 6.63 0.62
CA GLU A 185 -15.80 6.72 1.87
C GLU A 185 -15.91 5.36 2.55
N ASN A 186 -16.18 4.30 1.78
CA ASN A 186 -16.22 2.95 2.32
C ASN A 186 -14.85 2.50 2.84
N SER A 187 -13.79 2.67 2.03
CA SER A 187 -12.44 2.27 2.42
C SER A 187 -11.95 3.01 3.67
N ASP A 188 -12.22 4.31 3.76
CA ASP A 188 -11.81 5.16 4.88
C ASP A 188 -12.64 4.86 6.13
N ALA A 189 -13.94 4.55 6.00
CA ALA A 189 -14.77 4.12 7.13
C ALA A 189 -14.28 2.79 7.74
N ILE A 190 -13.89 1.83 6.90
CA ILE A 190 -13.33 0.55 7.37
C ILE A 190 -11.98 0.77 8.06
N ALA A 191 -11.10 1.59 7.49
CA ALA A 191 -9.81 1.95 8.08
C ALA A 191 -9.99 2.66 9.44
N ALA A 192 -10.89 3.66 9.50
CA ALA A 192 -11.19 4.39 10.72
C ALA A 192 -11.82 3.50 11.80
N PHE A 193 -12.69 2.55 11.41
CA PHE A 193 -13.21 1.56 12.35
C PHE A 193 -12.11 0.68 12.95
N ALA A 194 -11.11 0.30 12.14
CA ALA A 194 -10.02 -0.54 12.59
C ALA A 194 -9.05 0.18 13.54
N ASN A 195 -8.82 1.48 13.33
CA ASN A 195 -7.94 2.29 14.16
C ASN A 195 -8.31 2.21 15.66
N GLY A 196 -7.32 2.02 16.51
CA GLY A 196 -7.45 1.89 17.96
C GLY A 196 -7.91 0.52 18.47
N LYS A 197 -8.27 -0.41 17.59
CA LYS A 197 -8.67 -1.77 17.96
C LYS A 197 -7.48 -2.72 18.00
N THR A 198 -7.63 -3.77 18.80
CA THR A 198 -6.78 -4.96 18.80
C THR A 198 -7.19 -5.91 17.68
N ILE A 199 -6.31 -6.86 17.34
CA ILE A 199 -6.63 -7.93 16.39
C ILE A 199 -7.87 -8.72 16.82
N ALA A 200 -8.00 -9.05 18.11
CA ALA A 200 -9.12 -9.84 18.63
C ALA A 200 -10.48 -9.12 18.48
N GLU A 201 -10.51 -7.79 18.69
CA GLU A 201 -11.71 -6.98 18.46
C GLU A 201 -12.09 -6.96 16.97
N LEU A 202 -11.11 -6.91 16.07
CA LEU A 202 -11.37 -7.00 14.63
C LEU A 202 -11.86 -8.38 14.20
N GLU A 203 -11.30 -9.46 14.74
CA GLU A 203 -11.77 -10.83 14.48
C GLU A 203 -13.24 -11.00 14.91
N THR A 204 -13.61 -10.40 16.05
CA THR A 204 -15.01 -10.34 16.50
C THR A 204 -15.88 -9.54 15.51
N ALA A 205 -15.40 -8.37 15.06
CA ALA A 205 -16.11 -7.55 14.08
C ALA A 205 -16.32 -8.27 12.74
N VAL A 206 -15.32 -9.01 12.24
CA VAL A 206 -15.46 -9.87 11.05
C VAL A 206 -16.61 -10.87 11.24
N GLY A 207 -16.69 -11.52 12.41
CA GLY A 207 -17.78 -12.43 12.75
C GLY A 207 -19.15 -11.74 12.74
N ASN A 208 -19.24 -10.51 13.25
CA ASN A 208 -20.48 -9.74 13.28
C ASN A 208 -20.91 -9.28 11.88
N VAL A 209 -19.97 -8.79 11.05
CA VAL A 209 -20.26 -8.39 9.67
C VAL A 209 -20.84 -9.56 8.86
N LYS A 210 -20.30 -10.77 9.03
CA LYS A 210 -20.80 -11.98 8.35
C LYS A 210 -22.22 -12.39 8.76
N LYS A 211 -22.70 -11.95 9.93
CA LYS A 211 -24.02 -12.31 10.48
C LYS A 211 -25.09 -11.25 10.21
N THR A 212 -24.71 -10.02 9.89
CA THR A 212 -25.65 -8.94 9.60
C THR A 212 -26.00 -8.87 8.12
N LYS A 213 -27.20 -8.38 7.81
CA LYS A 213 -27.60 -7.99 6.45
C LYS A 213 -27.19 -6.56 6.09
N LYS A 214 -26.82 -5.76 7.10
CA LYS A 214 -26.50 -4.35 6.96
C LYS A 214 -25.17 -4.06 7.65
N VAL A 215 -24.13 -3.96 6.83
CA VAL A 215 -22.74 -3.75 7.26
C VAL A 215 -22.57 -2.51 8.14
N ALA A 216 -23.31 -1.44 7.84
CA ALA A 216 -23.27 -0.18 8.58
C ALA A 216 -23.67 -0.31 10.07
N ASP A 217 -24.34 -1.40 10.46
CA ASP A 217 -24.69 -1.67 11.85
C ASP A 217 -23.48 -2.14 12.68
N VAL A 218 -22.41 -2.61 12.02
CA VAL A 218 -21.15 -3.03 12.66
C VAL A 218 -20.05 -2.01 12.38
N VAL A 219 -19.90 -1.59 11.13
CA VAL A 219 -18.88 -0.65 10.67
C VAL A 219 -19.59 0.59 10.14
N SER A 220 -19.81 1.57 11.01
CA SER A 220 -20.51 2.80 10.64
C SER A 220 -19.82 3.52 9.48
N GLY A 221 -20.61 3.95 8.49
CA GLY A 221 -20.12 4.59 7.27
C GLY A 221 -19.66 3.61 6.16
N ALA A 222 -19.55 2.31 6.45
CA ALA A 222 -19.26 1.30 5.45
C ALA A 222 -20.54 0.63 4.93
N THR A 223 -20.59 0.43 3.62
CA THR A 223 -21.68 -0.21 2.87
C THR A 223 -21.19 -1.36 1.97
N PHE A 224 -19.87 -1.58 1.86
CA PHE A 224 -19.32 -2.71 1.13
C PHE A 224 -19.78 -4.03 1.72
N VAL A 225 -20.43 -4.86 0.91
CA VAL A 225 -20.76 -6.25 1.27
C VAL A 225 -19.51 -7.06 1.63
N ASP A 226 -18.37 -6.72 1.03
CA ASP A 226 -17.07 -7.34 1.26
C ASP A 226 -16.33 -6.83 2.51
N THR A 227 -16.95 -6.02 3.37
CA THR A 227 -16.29 -5.40 4.54
C THR A 227 -15.58 -6.43 5.43
N ALA A 228 -16.14 -7.63 5.58
CA ALA A 228 -15.48 -8.71 6.32
C ALA A 228 -14.13 -9.12 5.70
N GLY A 229 -14.01 -9.11 4.37
CA GLY A 229 -12.77 -9.39 3.65
C GLY A 229 -11.72 -8.29 3.85
N TYR A 230 -12.13 -7.02 3.82
CA TYR A 230 -11.24 -5.89 4.14
C TYR A 230 -10.72 -5.95 5.59
N LEU A 231 -11.59 -6.20 6.56
CA LEU A 231 -11.19 -6.36 7.96
C LEU A 231 -10.25 -7.55 8.16
N GLN A 232 -10.49 -8.67 7.47
CA GLN A 232 -9.57 -9.82 7.50
C GLN A 232 -8.19 -9.45 6.93
N ALA A 233 -8.13 -8.75 5.79
CA ALA A 233 -6.86 -8.31 5.21
C ALA A 233 -6.10 -7.34 6.13
N ILE A 234 -6.81 -6.49 6.88
CA ILE A 234 -6.21 -5.62 7.91
C ILE A 234 -5.62 -6.46 9.05
N ILE A 235 -6.34 -7.47 9.54
CA ILE A 235 -5.83 -8.41 10.56
C ILE A 235 -4.56 -9.11 10.08
N ASP A 236 -4.56 -9.61 8.84
CA ASP A 236 -3.43 -10.33 8.28
C ASP A 236 -2.21 -9.42 8.10
N ALA A 237 -2.43 -8.17 7.69
CA ALA A 237 -1.38 -7.14 7.64
C ALA A 237 -0.85 -6.81 9.04
N ALA A 238 -1.72 -6.66 10.04
CA ALA A 238 -1.32 -6.44 11.43
C ALA A 238 -0.45 -7.57 11.98
N LYS A 239 -0.79 -8.83 11.67
CA LYS A 239 0.00 -10.02 12.05
C LYS A 239 1.37 -10.07 11.36
N ALA A 240 1.53 -9.40 10.23
CA ALA A 240 2.78 -9.29 9.48
C ALA A 240 3.65 -8.09 9.90
N ALA A 241 3.20 -7.26 10.84
CA ALA A 241 3.93 -6.07 11.26
C ALA A 241 5.25 -6.43 11.96
N LYS A 242 6.33 -5.73 11.58
CA LYS A 242 7.69 -5.94 12.08
C LYS A 242 8.45 -4.63 12.25
#